data_AF-A0A963UM67-F1
#
_entry.id   AF-A0A963UM67-F1
#
_cell.length_a   1.000
_cell.length_b   1.000
_cell.length_c   1.000
_cell.angle_alpha   90.00
_cell.angle_beta   90.00
_cell.angle_gamma   90.00
#
_symmetry.space_group_name_H-M   'P 1'
#
loop_
_entity.id
_entity.type
_entity.pdbx_description
1 polymer ?
#
loop_
_entity_poly.entity_id
_entity_poly.type
_entity_poly.pdbx_seq_one_letter_code
_entity_poly.pdbx_strand_id
1 'polypeptide(L)'
;YPGWWEGGPTVHFMFNKAKFEELPPTYQSLLKSVSQGVDADMLQKYDYKNPAAIKSLVANGAQLRPFSPEILEACFNAANEVYAEMEATNPAFAKLWQSIKAFRSEYYTWAQVAEYNYDTFMMLQQNAGKL
;
A
#
# COMPACT_ATOMS: atom_id res chain seq x y z
N TYR A 1 11.09 3.54 -8.37
CA TYR A 1 11.60 3.11 -7.06
C TYR A 1 10.44 2.69 -6.18
N PRO A 2 9.95 1.46 -6.36
CA PRO A 2 9.41 0.78 -5.20
C PRO A 2 9.85 -0.70 -5.15
N GLY A 3 9.69 -1.31 -3.97
CA GLY A 3 9.47 -2.75 -3.91
C GLY A 3 8.19 -3.08 -4.68
N TRP A 4 8.12 -4.25 -5.30
CA TRP A 4 6.97 -4.63 -6.14
C TRP A 4 5.93 -5.46 -5.38
N TRP A 5 6.35 -6.10 -4.28
CA TRP A 5 5.56 -7.10 -3.53
C TRP A 5 4.58 -6.49 -2.52
N GLU A 6 4.80 -5.26 -2.07
CA GLU A 6 3.98 -4.56 -1.05
C GLU A 6 3.73 -3.10 -1.45
N GLY A 7 2.67 -2.85 -2.23
CA GLY A 7 2.33 -1.51 -2.71
C GLY A 7 1.56 -0.61 -1.73
N GLY A 8 1.07 -1.17 -0.62
CA GLY A 8 0.28 -0.45 0.39
C GLY A 8 -0.13 -1.36 1.55
N PRO A 9 0.82 -1.84 2.38
CA PRO A 9 0.54 -2.79 3.44
C PRO A 9 -0.19 -2.13 4.63
N THR A 10 -1.43 -2.56 4.91
CA THR A 10 -2.16 -2.17 6.12
C THR A 10 -1.72 -3.00 7.32
N VAL A 11 -1.32 -2.35 8.41
CA VAL A 11 -0.94 -3.01 9.67
C VAL A 11 -2.16 -3.15 10.56
N HIS A 12 -2.70 -4.36 10.66
CA HIS A 12 -3.95 -4.60 11.38
C HIS A 12 -3.77 -4.59 12.90
N PHE A 13 -4.68 -3.90 13.60
CA PHE A 13 -4.96 -4.22 15.00
C PHE A 13 -5.83 -5.48 15.07
N MET A 14 -5.32 -6.51 15.74
CA MET A 14 -6.06 -7.73 16.00
C MET A 14 -6.43 -7.81 17.48
N PHE A 15 -7.71 -8.01 17.76
CA PHE A 15 -8.23 -8.13 19.11
C PHE A 15 -8.74 -9.55 19.35
N ASN A 16 -8.55 -10.07 20.56
CA ASN A 16 -9.23 -11.29 20.96
C ASN A 16 -10.75 -11.08 20.88
N LYS A 17 -11.46 -11.96 20.16
CA LYS A 17 -12.90 -11.83 19.88
C LYS A 17 -13.72 -11.71 21.16
N ALA A 18 -13.53 -12.61 22.12
CA ALA A 18 -14.29 -12.61 23.38
C ALA A 18 -14.05 -11.32 24.17
N LYS A 19 -12.79 -10.87 24.27
CA LYS A 19 -12.46 -9.62 24.97
C LYS A 19 -13.00 -8.38 24.29
N PHE A 20 -13.06 -8.36 22.96
CA PHE A 20 -13.69 -7.26 22.24
C PHE A 20 -15.21 -7.24 22.45
N GLU A 21 -15.86 -8.41 22.45
CA GLU A 21 -17.30 -8.58 22.65
C GLU A 21 -17.75 -8.28 24.09
N GLU A 22 -16.87 -8.48 25.09
CA GLU A 22 -17.10 -8.10 26.49
C GLU A 22 -17.16 -6.57 26.71
N LEU A 23 -16.62 -5.77 25.79
CA LEU A 23 -16.60 -4.31 25.94
C LEU A 23 -18.01 -3.70 25.78
N PRO A 24 -18.35 -2.65 26.54
CA PRO A 24 -19.54 -1.86 26.27
C PRO A 24 -19.58 -1.34 24.82
N PRO A 25 -20.76 -1.20 24.18
CA PRO A 25 -20.85 -0.74 22.79
C PRO A 25 -20.13 0.57 22.51
N THR A 26 -20.13 1.50 23.46
CA THR A 26 -19.38 2.76 23.38
C THR A 26 -17.88 2.54 23.22
N TYR A 27 -17.31 1.56 23.93
CA TYR A 27 -15.88 1.26 23.87
C TYR A 27 -15.51 0.47 22.61
N GLN A 28 -16.39 -0.41 22.14
CA GLN A 28 -16.21 -1.05 20.83
C GLN A 28 -16.17 0.01 19.71
N SER A 29 -17.08 0.99 19.76
CA SER A 29 -17.09 2.09 18.78
C SER A 29 -15.84 2.95 18.91
N LEU A 30 -15.45 3.31 20.14
CA LEU A 30 -14.25 4.11 20.38
C LEU A 30 -12.99 3.41 19.83
N LEU A 31 -12.83 2.11 20.08
CA LEU A 31 -11.69 1.34 19.57
C LEU A 31 -11.63 1.33 18.04
N LYS A 32 -12.79 1.20 17.37
CA LYS A 32 -12.85 1.27 15.90
C LYS A 32 -12.43 2.65 15.39
N SER A 33 -12.96 3.72 15.98
CA SER A 33 -12.61 5.10 15.60
C SER A 33 -11.14 5.41 15.84
N VAL A 34 -10.59 4.99 16.99
CA VAL A 34 -9.16 5.18 17.29
C VAL A 34 -8.29 4.36 16.34
N SER A 35 -8.66 3.10 16.05
CA SER A 35 -7.91 2.28 15.09
C SER A 35 -7.86 2.92 13.71
N GLN A 36 -8.96 3.49 13.24
CA GLN A 36 -9.01 4.25 11.99
C GLN A 36 -8.12 5.51 12.03
N GLY A 37 -8.12 6.23 13.14
CA GLY A 37 -7.24 7.39 13.32
C GLY A 37 -5.76 7.02 13.32
N VAL A 38 -5.39 5.91 13.97
CA VAL A 38 -4.01 5.44 14.04
C VAL A 38 -3.52 4.85 12.71
N ASP A 39 -4.40 4.19 11.97
CA ASP A 39 -4.12 3.73 10.60
C ASP A 39 -3.68 4.90 9.69
N ALA A 40 -4.46 5.98 9.70
CA ALA A 40 -4.13 7.20 8.95
C ALA A 40 -2.85 7.89 9.47
N ASP A 41 -2.71 8.04 10.79
CA ASP A 41 -1.54 8.67 11.43
C ASP A 41 -0.24 7.90 11.11
N MET A 42 -0.28 6.58 11.01
CA MET A 42 0.89 5.77 10.65
C MET A 42 1.36 6.07 9.23
N LEU A 43 0.45 6.09 8.26
CA LEU A 43 0.77 6.42 6.86
C LEU A 43 1.35 7.84 6.76
N GLN A 44 0.69 8.82 7.39
CA GLN A 44 1.12 10.21 7.41
C GLN A 44 2.53 10.38 8.01
N LYS A 45 2.87 9.59 9.05
CA LYS A 45 4.21 9.58 9.63
C LYS A 45 5.27 9.02 8.68
N TYR A 46 4.96 7.98 7.91
CA TYR A 46 5.87 7.47 6.88
C TYR A 46 6.08 8.52 5.79
N ASP A 47 5.01 9.14 5.30
CA ASP A 47 5.08 10.18 4.25
C ASP A 47 5.91 11.39 4.70
N TYR A 48 5.83 11.76 5.98
CA TYR A 48 6.65 12.83 6.55
C TYR A 48 8.12 12.44 6.75
N LYS A 49 8.39 11.23 7.26
CA LYS A 49 9.76 10.81 7.64
C LYS A 49 10.59 10.30 6.48
N ASN A 50 9.97 9.62 5.52
CA ASN A 50 10.68 8.97 4.41
C ASN A 50 11.48 9.94 3.51
N PRO A 51 11.00 11.16 3.17
CA PRO A 51 11.76 12.10 2.35
C PRO A 51 13.11 12.51 2.95
N ALA A 52 13.18 12.70 4.28
CA ALA A 52 14.43 13.01 4.96
C ALA A 52 15.33 11.76 5.05
N ALA A 53 14.74 10.60 5.36
CA ALA A 53 15.47 9.34 5.49
C ALA A 53 16.14 8.91 4.18
N ILE A 54 15.44 9.00 3.04
CA ILE A 54 16.02 8.58 1.75
C ILE A 54 17.21 9.47 1.34
N LYS A 55 17.14 10.77 1.62
CA LYS A 55 18.28 11.70 1.42
C LYS A 55 19.48 11.29 2.28
N SER A 56 19.23 10.98 3.55
CA SER A 56 20.27 10.53 4.48
C SER A 56 20.93 9.23 3.99
N LEU A 57 20.16 8.24 3.54
CA LEU A 57 20.71 6.99 3.02
C LEU A 57 21.62 7.22 1.81
N VAL A 58 21.18 8.02 0.84
CA VAL A 58 21.99 8.33 -0.35
C VAL A 58 23.24 9.11 0.02
N ALA A 59 23.15 10.09 0.93
CA ALA A 59 24.31 10.84 1.41
C ALA A 59 25.34 9.95 2.12
N ASN A 60 24.88 8.85 2.73
CA ASN A 60 25.74 7.83 3.35
C ASN A 60 26.16 6.70 2.39
N GLY A 61 25.96 6.88 1.08
CA GLY A 61 26.49 6.00 0.04
C GLY A 61 25.52 4.94 -0.50
N ALA A 62 24.29 4.87 0.00
CA ALA A 62 23.30 3.94 -0.54
C ALA A 62 23.05 4.21 -2.03
N GLN A 63 23.06 3.14 -2.83
CA GLN A 63 22.94 3.21 -4.28
C GLN A 63 21.54 2.84 -4.73
N LEU A 64 20.80 3.85 -5.18
CA LEU A 64 19.45 3.64 -5.64
C LEU A 64 19.43 3.06 -7.09
N ARG A 65 18.99 1.80 -7.27
CA ARG A 65 18.60 1.10 -8.51
C ARG A 65 17.12 0.64 -8.54
N PRO A 66 16.35 0.96 -9.60
CA PRO A 66 15.03 0.37 -9.80
C PRO A 66 15.15 -1.09 -10.26
N PHE A 67 14.14 -1.92 -9.98
CA PHE A 67 13.97 -3.18 -10.70
C PHE A 67 13.67 -2.90 -12.18
N SER A 68 14.22 -3.71 -13.08
CA SER A 68 13.95 -3.57 -14.51
C SER A 68 12.49 -3.97 -14.82
N PRO A 69 11.90 -3.46 -15.92
CA PRO A 69 10.59 -3.91 -16.37
C PRO A 69 10.50 -5.43 -16.54
N GLU A 70 11.55 -6.05 -17.07
CA GLU A 70 11.64 -7.51 -17.23
C GLU A 70 11.53 -8.26 -15.88
N ILE A 71 12.25 -7.80 -14.85
CA ILE A 71 12.16 -8.39 -13.50
C ILE A 71 10.74 -8.22 -12.95
N LEU A 72 10.17 -7.02 -13.10
CA LEU A 72 8.83 -6.73 -12.60
C LEU A 72 7.75 -7.57 -13.29
N GLU A 73 7.85 -7.77 -14.61
CA GLU A 73 6.94 -8.60 -15.40
C GLU A 73 7.05 -10.08 -15.01
N ALA A 74 8.28 -10.59 -14.85
CA ALA A 74 8.50 -11.96 -14.36
C ALA A 74 7.88 -12.17 -12.97
N CYS A 75 8.09 -11.23 -12.04
CA CYS A 75 7.49 -11.28 -10.71
C CYS A 75 5.96 -11.19 -10.75
N PHE A 76 5.39 -10.34 -11.61
CA PHE A 76 3.94 -10.21 -11.77
C PHE A 76 3.31 -11.50 -12.30
N ASN A 77 3.92 -12.11 -13.32
CA ASN A 77 3.44 -13.36 -13.90
C ASN A 77 3.49 -14.51 -12.86
N ALA A 78 4.62 -14.68 -12.19
CA ALA A 78 4.76 -15.67 -11.12
C ALA A 78 3.77 -15.46 -9.96
N ALA A 79 3.52 -14.21 -9.56
CA ALA A 79 2.52 -13.90 -8.54
C ALA A 79 1.10 -14.31 -8.99
N ASN A 80 0.74 -14.10 -10.26
CA ASN A 80 -0.56 -14.51 -10.78
C ASN A 80 -0.73 -16.02 -10.88
N GLU A 81 0.34 -16.77 -11.17
CA GLU A 81 0.33 -18.24 -11.10
C GLU A 81 -0.02 -18.70 -9.68
N VAL A 82 0.67 -18.17 -8.67
CA VAL A 82 0.39 -18.47 -7.26
C VAL A 82 -1.04 -18.07 -6.89
N TYR A 83 -1.52 -16.90 -7.31
CA TYR A 83 -2.90 -16.50 -7.03
C TYR A 83 -3.93 -17.44 -7.67
N ALA A 84 -3.69 -17.91 -8.89
CA ALA A 84 -4.60 -18.86 -9.54
C ALA A 84 -4.67 -20.20 -8.79
N GLU A 85 -3.54 -20.72 -8.32
CA GLU A 85 -3.49 -21.92 -7.48
C GLU A 85 -4.23 -21.72 -6.14
N MET A 86 -4.03 -20.56 -5.51
CA MET A 86 -4.70 -20.21 -4.26
C MET A 86 -6.21 -20.01 -4.44
N GLU A 87 -6.66 -19.37 -5.52
CA GLU A 87 -8.08 -19.21 -5.83
C GLU A 87 -8.76 -20.56 -6.09
N ALA A 88 -8.07 -21.50 -6.74
CA ALA A 88 -8.60 -22.83 -7.04
C ALA A 88 -8.77 -23.71 -5.79
N THR A 89 -7.92 -23.52 -4.78
CA THR A 89 -7.84 -24.42 -3.61
C THR A 89 -8.39 -23.80 -2.33
N ASN A 90 -8.57 -22.48 -2.26
CA ASN A 90 -9.00 -21.78 -1.05
C ASN A 90 -10.18 -20.84 -1.34
N PRO A 91 -11.43 -21.27 -1.09
CA PRO A 91 -12.62 -20.44 -1.34
C PRO A 91 -12.65 -19.11 -0.59
N ALA A 92 -12.09 -19.05 0.63
CA ALA A 92 -12.04 -17.81 1.41
C ALA A 92 -11.06 -16.81 0.79
N PHE A 93 -9.89 -17.29 0.35
CA PHE A 93 -8.94 -16.48 -0.40
C PHE A 93 -9.56 -15.99 -1.71
N ALA A 94 -10.18 -16.88 -2.49
CA ALA A 94 -10.81 -16.55 -3.76
C ALA A 94 -11.83 -15.41 -3.61
N LYS A 95 -12.71 -15.51 -2.61
CA LYS A 95 -13.70 -14.47 -2.33
C LYS A 95 -13.07 -13.11 -2.06
N LEU A 96 -12.05 -13.06 -1.20
CA LEU A 96 -11.38 -11.80 -0.85
C LEU A 96 -10.58 -11.24 -2.02
N TRP A 97 -9.82 -12.08 -2.71
CA TRP A 97 -8.96 -11.65 -3.81
C TRP A 97 -9.76 -11.18 -5.02
N GLN A 98 -10.89 -11.80 -5.34
CA GLN A 98 -11.81 -11.32 -6.38
C GLN A 98 -12.36 -9.93 -6.06
N SER A 99 -12.76 -9.69 -4.80
CA SER A 99 -13.22 -8.35 -4.37
C SER A 99 -12.11 -7.31 -4.52
N ILE A 100 -10.87 -7.65 -4.14
CA ILE A 100 -9.72 -6.76 -4.29
C ILE A 100 -9.43 -6.49 -5.77
N LYS A 101 -9.41 -7.52 -6.62
CA LYS A 101 -9.14 -7.38 -8.06
C LYS A 101 -10.15 -6.48 -8.76
N ALA A 102 -11.44 -6.63 -8.44
CA ALA A 102 -12.51 -5.80 -9.02
C ALA A 102 -12.27 -4.31 -8.75
N PHE A 103 -12.04 -3.94 -7.48
CA PHE A 103 -11.74 -2.55 -7.15
C PHE A 103 -10.38 -2.10 -7.72
N ARG A 104 -9.37 -2.97 -7.74
CA ARG A 104 -8.03 -2.65 -8.27
C ARG A 104 -8.07 -2.17 -9.72
N SER A 105 -8.87 -2.81 -10.58
CA SER A 105 -9.02 -2.37 -11.98
C SER A 105 -9.69 -1.00 -12.09
N GLU A 106 -10.73 -0.74 -11.30
CA GLU A 106 -11.42 0.55 -11.29
C GLU A 106 -10.50 1.65 -10.75
N TYR A 107 -9.81 1.37 -9.65
CA TYR A 107 -8.90 2.29 -8.99
C TYR A 107 -7.77 2.73 -9.92
N TYR A 108 -7.03 1.80 -10.54
CA TYR A 108 -5.96 2.18 -11.46
C TYR A 108 -6.49 2.78 -12.76
N THR A 109 -7.75 2.52 -13.15
CA THR A 109 -8.41 3.25 -14.24
C THR A 109 -8.61 4.72 -13.89
N TRP A 110 -9.07 5.01 -12.67
CA TRP A 110 -9.28 6.38 -12.18
C TRP A 110 -7.96 7.11 -11.88
N ALA A 111 -7.01 6.45 -11.21
CA ALA A 111 -5.79 7.07 -10.69
C ALA A 111 -4.90 7.67 -11.79
N GLN A 112 -4.99 7.18 -13.03
CA GLN A 112 -4.25 7.72 -14.17
C GLN A 112 -4.76 9.09 -14.65
N VAL A 113 -5.92 9.57 -14.17
CA VAL A 113 -6.57 10.80 -14.65
C VAL A 113 -6.05 12.05 -13.92
N ALA A 114 -6.51 12.32 -12.70
CA ALA A 114 -6.14 13.54 -11.99
C ALA A 114 -4.82 13.37 -11.20
N GLU A 115 -4.76 12.36 -10.33
CA GLU A 115 -3.64 12.10 -9.42
C GLU A 115 -2.32 11.94 -10.19
N TYR A 116 -2.26 10.98 -11.12
CA TYR A 116 -1.05 10.73 -11.90
C TYR A 116 -0.55 11.96 -12.66
N ASN A 117 -1.45 12.71 -13.31
CA ASN A 117 -1.05 13.88 -14.10
C ASN A 117 -0.56 15.03 -13.21
N TYR A 118 -1.25 15.31 -12.11
CA TYR A 118 -0.84 16.35 -11.17
C TYR A 118 0.52 16.03 -10.53
N ASP A 119 0.66 14.83 -9.97
CA ASP A 119 1.89 14.42 -9.29
C ASP A 119 3.07 14.38 -10.26
N THR A 120 2.87 13.84 -11.47
CA THR A 120 3.92 13.82 -12.51
C THR A 120 4.36 15.24 -12.86
N PHE A 121 3.41 16.17 -13.05
CA PHE A 121 3.75 17.57 -13.32
C PHE A 121 4.58 18.18 -12.18
N MET A 122 4.19 17.98 -10.93
CA MET A 122 4.94 18.50 -9.77
C MET A 122 6.34 17.88 -9.64
N MET A 123 6.48 16.58 -9.89
CA MET A 123 7.78 15.90 -9.91
C MET A 123 8.70 16.45 -11.01
N LEU A 124 8.16 16.75 -12.20
CA LEU A 124 8.93 17.37 -13.28
C LEU A 124 9.40 18.78 -12.91
N GLN A 125 8.57 19.56 -12.22
CA GLN A 125 8.94 20.90 -11.74
C GLN A 125 10.02 20.84 -10.65
N GLN A 126 9.94 19.88 -9.73
CA GLN A 126 10.99 19.61 -8.74
C GLN A 126 12.34 19.29 -9.42
N ASN A 127 12.33 18.41 -10.43
CA ASN A 127 13.55 18.01 -11.15
C ASN A 127 14.15 19.17 -11.95
N ALA A 128 13.31 20.09 -12.42
CA ALA A 128 13.73 21.32 -13.11
C ALA A 128 14.20 22.42 -12.14
N GLY A 129 14.21 22.18 -10.81
CA GLY A 129 14.63 23.17 -9.82
C GLY A 129 13.67 24.36 -9.67
N LYS A 130 12.38 24.16 -10.00
CA LYS A 130 11.36 25.21 -9.95
C LYS A 130 10.53 25.20 -8.65
N LEU A 131 10.85 24.29 -7.73
CA LEU A 131 10.26 24.16 -6.39
C LEU A 131 11.35 24.32 -5.34
#